data_AF-A0A848ULF9-F1
#
_entry.id   AF-A0A848ULF9-F1
#
_cell.length_a   1.000
_cell.length_b   1.000
_cell.length_c   1.000
_cell.angle_alpha   90.00
_cell.angle_beta   90.00
_cell.angle_gamma   90.00
#
_symmetry.space_group_name_H-M   'P 1'
#
loop_
_entity.id
_entity.type
_entity.pdbx_description
1 polymer ?
#
loop_
_entity_poly.entity_id
_entity_poly.type
_entity_poly.pdbx_seq_one_letter_code
_entity_poly.pdbx_strand_id
1 'polypeptide(L)'
;MTVYMVDRDLPGISMDELAAAQGRAIETAAKFRDRGTDVHYIRSTFVPGESHCMCLFDAPDPGTVSDLNNEAQIPFTRITEALDLTP
;
A
#
# COMPACT_ATOMS: atom_id res chain seq x y z
N MET A 1 -0.49 16.81 -0.08
CA MET A 1 -0.97 15.44 0.10
C MET A 1 0.20 14.65 0.66
N THR A 2 -0.04 13.78 1.64
CA THR A 2 1.01 13.23 2.51
C THR A 2 1.30 11.80 2.08
N VAL A 3 2.59 11.44 1.99
CA VAL A 3 2.96 10.07 1.68
C VAL A 3 2.92 9.23 2.95
N TYR A 4 2.25 8.09 2.86
CA TYR A 4 2.21 7.07 3.90
C TYR A 4 2.87 5.79 3.43
N MET A 5 3.68 5.21 4.29
CA MET A 5 4.28 3.90 4.12
C MET A 5 3.49 2.86 4.89
N VAL A 6 3.22 1.75 4.21
CA VAL A 6 2.56 0.56 4.75
C VAL A 6 3.56 -0.59 4.80
N ASP A 7 3.87 -1.05 6.01
CA ASP A 7 4.73 -2.22 6.21
C ASP A 7 3.88 -3.49 6.29
N ARG A 8 4.43 -4.57 5.72
CA ARG A 8 3.78 -5.89 5.68
C ARG A 8 4.83 -6.99 5.81
N ASP A 9 4.52 -7.96 6.67
CA ASP A 9 5.24 -9.23 6.74
C ASP A 9 4.51 -10.26 5.87
N LEU A 10 5.20 -10.78 4.86
CA LEU A 10 4.67 -11.68 3.82
C LEU A 10 5.52 -12.97 3.71
N PRO A 11 5.66 -13.76 4.78
CA PRO A 11 6.46 -14.98 4.76
C PRO A 11 5.90 -15.99 3.75
N GLY A 12 6.77 -16.47 2.85
CA GLY A 12 6.41 -17.49 1.87
C GLY A 12 5.56 -17.00 0.69
N ILE A 13 5.35 -15.69 0.54
CA ILE A 13 4.61 -15.15 -0.60
C ILE A 13 5.34 -15.41 -1.92
N SER A 14 4.61 -15.88 -2.93
CA SER A 14 5.10 -15.97 -4.30
C SER A 14 5.07 -14.62 -5.02
N MET A 15 5.80 -14.50 -6.12
CA MET A 15 5.77 -13.28 -6.94
C MET A 15 4.39 -13.01 -7.56
N ASP A 16 3.64 -14.05 -7.91
CA ASP A 16 2.29 -13.93 -8.45
C ASP A 16 1.30 -13.42 -7.40
N GLU A 17 1.40 -13.92 -6.15
CA GLU A 17 0.60 -13.43 -5.03
C GLU A 17 0.94 -11.98 -4.68
N LEU A 18 2.23 -11.61 -4.72
CA LEU A 18 2.68 -10.24 -4.50
C LEU A 18 2.14 -9.30 -5.58
N ALA A 19 2.21 -9.70 -6.84
CA ALA A 19 1.65 -8.95 -7.97
C ALA A 19 0.13 -8.82 -7.87
N ALA A 20 -0.58 -9.89 -7.50
CA ALA A 20 -2.01 -9.85 -7.28
C ALA A 20 -2.40 -8.92 -6.12
N ALA A 21 -1.62 -8.91 -5.03
CA ALA A 21 -1.85 -7.99 -3.91
C ALA A 21 -1.63 -6.53 -4.32
N GLN A 22 -0.58 -6.25 -5.11
CA GLN A 22 -0.35 -4.93 -5.68
C GLN A 22 -1.51 -4.49 -6.59
N GLY A 23 -2.00 -5.39 -7.47
CA GLY A 23 -3.16 -5.12 -8.33
C GLY A 23 -4.40 -4.73 -7.53
N ARG A 24 -4.73 -5.49 -6.48
CA ARG A 24 -5.86 -5.15 -5.59
C ARG A 24 -5.70 -3.78 -4.93
N ALA A 25 -4.50 -3.42 -4.48
CA ALA A 25 -4.25 -2.10 -3.90
C ALA A 25 -4.52 -0.97 -4.91
N ILE A 26 -4.05 -1.12 -6.15
CA ILE A 26 -4.23 -0.12 -7.22
C ILE A 26 -5.71 0.01 -7.61
N GLU A 27 -6.40 -1.12 -7.80
CA GLU A 27 -7.82 -1.14 -8.14
C GLU A 27 -8.67 -0.52 -7.03
N THR A 28 -8.42 -0.85 -5.77
CA THR A 28 -9.15 -0.27 -4.64
C THR A 28 -8.84 1.21 -4.49
N ALA A 29 -7.59 1.66 -4.70
CA ALA A 29 -7.28 3.09 -4.76
C ALA A 29 -8.11 3.82 -5.81
N ALA A 30 -8.26 3.24 -7.01
CA ALA A 30 -9.11 3.80 -8.06
C ALA A 30 -10.57 3.91 -7.62
N LYS A 31 -11.13 2.87 -6.99
CA LYS A 31 -12.51 2.90 -6.45
C LYS A 31 -12.70 4.00 -5.40
N PHE A 32 -11.71 4.21 -4.52
CA PHE A 32 -11.78 5.31 -3.54
C PHE A 32 -11.83 6.67 -4.24
N ARG A 33 -11.00 6.88 -5.27
CA ARG A 33 -11.02 8.11 -6.06
C ARG A 33 -12.33 8.33 -6.79
N ASP A 34 -12.91 7.27 -7.36
CA ASP A 34 -14.24 7.33 -8.00
C ASP A 34 -15.35 7.72 -7.01
N ARG A 35 -15.15 7.42 -5.71
CA ARG A 35 -16.05 7.83 -4.61
C ARG A 35 -15.70 9.20 -4.01
N GLY A 36 -14.69 9.89 -4.52
CA GLY A 36 -14.27 11.22 -4.09
C GLY A 36 -13.20 11.24 -2.97
N THR A 37 -12.61 10.10 -2.62
CA THR A 37 -11.50 10.02 -1.66
C THR A 37 -10.17 10.00 -2.41
N ASP A 38 -9.37 11.05 -2.25
CA ASP A 38 -8.12 11.24 -3.00
C ASP A 38 -6.98 10.37 -2.44
N VAL A 39 -6.84 9.15 -2.95
CA VAL A 39 -5.79 8.21 -2.55
C VAL A 39 -5.14 7.55 -3.78
N HIS A 40 -3.81 7.51 -3.78
CA HIS A 40 -3.01 6.98 -4.89
C HIS A 40 -2.01 5.95 -4.40
N TYR A 41 -1.94 4.81 -5.08
CA TYR A 41 -0.83 3.88 -4.92
C TYR A 41 0.38 4.43 -5.70
N ILE A 42 1.52 4.58 -5.03
CA ILE A 42 2.73 5.13 -5.66
C ILE A 42 3.62 3.98 -6.16
N ARG A 43 4.15 3.19 -5.23
CA ARG A 43 5.12 2.11 -5.52
C ARG A 43 5.24 1.15 -4.33
N SER A 44 5.87 0.01 -4.57
CA SER A 44 6.28 -0.92 -3.51
C SER A 44 7.74 -1.30 -3.63
N THR A 45 8.31 -1.70 -2.51
CA THR A 45 9.60 -2.41 -2.43
C THR A 45 9.38 -3.67 -1.62
N PHE A 46 9.77 -4.81 -2.17
CA PHE A 46 9.77 -6.08 -1.46
C PHE A 46 11.22 -6.49 -1.20
N VAL A 47 11.52 -6.90 0.04
CA VAL A 47 12.82 -7.38 0.50
C VAL A 47 12.69 -8.88 0.75
N PRO A 48 13.03 -9.76 -0.23
CA PRO A 48 12.80 -11.19 -0.10
C PRO A 48 13.49 -11.83 1.11
N GLY A 49 14.69 -11.34 1.45
CA GLY A 49 15.46 -11.84 2.61
C GLY A 49 14.79 -11.58 3.96
N GLU A 50 13.88 -10.60 4.03
CA GLU A 50 13.15 -10.24 5.25
C GLU A 50 11.68 -10.65 5.17
N SER A 51 11.23 -11.16 4.01
CA SER A 51 9.80 -11.32 3.70
C SER A 51 8.99 -10.04 3.95
N HIS A 52 9.61 -8.88 3.78
CA HIS A 52 9.03 -7.59 4.12
C HIS A 52 8.66 -6.83 2.85
N CYS A 53 7.41 -6.36 2.76
CA CYS A 53 6.96 -5.44 1.72
C CYS A 53 6.64 -4.06 2.32
N MET A 54 7.14 -3.01 1.66
CA MET A 54 6.84 -1.61 1.94
C MET A 54 6.05 -1.06 0.75
N CYS A 55 4.85 -0.53 0.99
CA CYS A 55 4.04 0.14 -0.03
C CYS A 55 3.83 1.60 0.31
N LEU A 56 4.01 2.48 -0.68
CA LEU A 56 3.80 3.91 -0.54
C LEU A 56 2.48 4.32 -1.16
N PHE A 57 1.72 5.12 -0.41
CA PHE A 57 0.46 5.71 -0.83
C PHE A 57 0.51 7.21 -0.63
N ASP A 58 -0.06 7.98 -1.54
CA ASP A 58 -0.42 9.38 -1.31
C ASP A 58 -1.88 9.43 -0.83
N ALA A 59 -2.15 10.06 0.31
CA ALA A 59 -3.47 10.10 0.92
C ALA A 59 -3.65 11.35 1.82
N PRO A 60 -4.90 11.71 2.17
CA PRO A 60 -5.18 12.81 3.10
C PRO A 60 -4.78 12.50 4.55
N ASP A 61 -4.85 11.22 4.95
CA ASP A 61 -4.63 10.78 6.33
C ASP A 61 -4.32 9.25 6.38
N PRO A 62 -3.75 8.73 7.47
CA PRO A 62 -3.41 7.31 7.56
C PRO A 62 -4.64 6.39 7.69
N GLY A 63 -5.79 6.92 8.12
CA GLY A 63 -7.05 6.18 8.19
C GLY A 63 -7.57 5.81 6.81
N THR A 64 -7.49 6.72 5.85
CA THR A 64 -7.80 6.46 4.44
C THR A 64 -6.95 5.31 3.88
N VAL A 65 -5.66 5.26 4.23
CA VAL A 65 -4.76 4.17 3.81
C VAL A 65 -5.13 2.86 4.50
N SER A 66 -5.47 2.89 5.78
CA SER A 66 -5.97 1.72 6.53
C SER A 66 -7.23 1.14 5.87
N ASP A 67 -8.22 1.98 5.60
CA ASP A 67 -9.50 1.57 5.00
C ASP A 67 -9.30 0.98 3.60
N LEU A 68 -8.42 1.56 2.79
CA LEU A 68 -8.05 1.02 1.49
C LEU A 68 -7.44 -0.38 1.60
N ASN A 69 -6.48 -0.59 2.52
CA ASN A 69 -5.84 -1.89 2.69
C ASN A 69 -6.83 -2.94 3.21
N ASN A 70 -7.74 -2.55 4.10
CA ASN A 70 -8.82 -3.41 4.58
C ASN A 70 -9.80 -3.80 3.45
N GLU A 71 -10.26 -2.84 2.63
CA GLU A 71 -11.15 -3.11 1.49
C GLU A 71 -10.46 -3.94 0.40
N ALA A 72 -9.15 -3.74 0.19
CA ALA A 72 -8.34 -4.56 -0.72
C ALA A 72 -8.00 -5.96 -0.16
N GLN A 73 -8.36 -6.24 1.10
CA GLN A 73 -8.02 -7.46 1.84
C GLN A 73 -6.50 -7.74 1.83
N ILE A 74 -5.71 -6.72 2.16
CA ILE A 74 -4.26 -6.80 2.23
C ILE A 74 -3.84 -6.55 3.68
N PRO A 75 -3.21 -7.53 4.36
CA PRO A 75 -2.75 -7.34 5.73
C PRO A 75 -1.59 -6.34 5.79
N PHE A 76 -1.48 -5.65 6.90
CA PHE A 76 -0.37 -4.72 7.20
C PHE A 76 -0.04 -4.75 8.68
N THR A 77 1.20 -4.40 9.01
CA THR A 77 1.71 -4.35 10.40
C THR A 77 1.81 -2.91 10.91
N ARG A 78 2.04 -1.95 10.00
CA ARG A 78 2.19 -0.54 10.35
C ARG A 78 1.77 0.36 9.19
N ILE A 79 1.18 1.51 9.51
CA ILE A 79 0.99 2.65 8.60
C ILE A 79 1.65 3.86 9.26
N THR A 80 2.53 4.54 8.55
CA THR A 80 3.24 5.71 9.08
C THR A 80 3.50 6.73 7.98
N GLU A 81 3.57 8.02 8.34
CA GLU A 81 3.97 9.06 7.40
C GLU A 81 5.43 8.83 6.96
N ALA A 82 5.69 9.05 5.67
CA ALA A 82 6.99 8.84 5.05
C ALA A 82 7.33 9.96 4.08
N LEU A 83 8.63 10.15 3.81
CA LEU A 83 9.09 11.04 2.76
C LEU A 83 9.52 10.18 1.55
N ASP A 84 8.79 10.29 0.44
CA ASP A 84 9.20 9.68 -0.83
C ASP A 84 10.19 10.59 -1.56
N LEU A 85 11.49 10.41 -1.25
CA LEU A 85 12.57 11.16 -1.87
C LEU A 85 12.97 10.51 -3.20
N THR A 86 12.50 11.07 -4.30
CA THR A 86 12.94 10.71 -5.66
C THR A 86 14.16 11.57 -6.07
N PRO A 87 15.15 11.02 -6.79
CA PRO A 87 16.36 11.75 -7.20
C PRO A 87 16.10 12.97 -8.10
#